data_AF-A0A3G8JLS8-F1
#
_entry.id   AF-A0A3G8JLS8-F1
#
_cell.length_a   1.000
_cell.length_b   1.000
_cell.length_c   1.000
_cell.angle_alpha   90.00
_cell.angle_beta   90.00
_cell.angle_gamma   90.00
#
_symmetry.space_group_name_H-M   'P 1'
#
loop_
_entity.id
_entity.type
_entity.pdbx_description
1 polymer ?
#
loop_
_entity_poly.entity_id
_entity_poly.type
_entity_poly.pdbx_seq_one_letter_code
_entity_poly.pdbx_strand_id
1 'polypeptide(L)'
;MTMRALIGGLGSDWKMTDTDLPALRLGAVRVRVVAAAMNRADLYMLEGTYSPNAKTSDVYTAGMEFAGIVETSSPMAPHLPVGTRVMGVTLGAFADYALCHPGTLLPIPDDLSFSDAATLPVGLATEHDALVTQAGFSAGGTVMIVGGTTAIGLVGIQLAKALGAATVIATTTSESKRVALVEAGADVTVNTSTEDLAEVTLAATAGSGVDITLDHVGGDLFAQLPAATAVGGTIVSIGRLAGPVAALDLDQVAFRRQRVIGTTFSVRTPDELAEVCAALQPEVIDAVADGRITPRRDRSFPPEDHLTAANRLRGNEALGKIVFGFAPDDHQPQPVERAAASFFGTISQLGYVVTDLDAAIAHWISLGVGPWFRTRNVRPENFTYHGQPSDMVMDVALANSGELQIELIQQTNDAPSMYRDFLATGSEGLQHVAYWSSEYQDLHERAIAAGFVVGQQGELGGPEGRFCYFDTEDQRGTVVEISDVGGPKALLFGYVKLAAQQWDGTNPIIDVDLEALRSQV
;
A
#
# COMPACT_ATOMS: atom_id res chain seq x y z
N MET A 1 24.93 15.98 9.05
CA MET A 1 23.88 15.62 10.05
C MET A 1 24.17 14.20 10.48
N THR A 2 24.02 13.88 11.76
CA THR A 2 24.20 12.53 12.30
C THR A 2 22.84 11.91 12.63
N MET A 3 22.81 10.59 12.78
CA MET A 3 21.68 9.80 13.25
C MET A 3 22.17 8.73 14.24
N ARG A 4 21.31 8.31 15.17
CA ARG A 4 21.60 7.14 16.01
C ARG A 4 21.28 5.86 15.25
N ALA A 5 22.10 4.84 15.46
CA ALA A 5 21.92 3.52 14.85
C ALA A 5 22.50 2.41 15.72
N LEU A 6 21.91 1.22 15.65
CA LEU A 6 22.52 0.00 16.15
C LEU A 6 23.51 -0.54 15.12
N ILE A 7 24.80 -0.49 15.45
CA ILE A 7 25.90 -0.88 14.57
C ILE A 7 26.44 -2.25 14.98
N GLY A 8 26.44 -3.19 14.03
CA GLY A 8 27.10 -4.50 14.13
C GLY A 8 28.51 -4.49 13.55
N GLY A 9 29.28 -5.55 13.82
CA GLY A 9 30.66 -5.69 13.33
C GLY A 9 31.75 -5.05 14.19
N LEU A 10 31.37 -4.46 15.33
CA LEU A 10 32.28 -3.81 16.29
C LEU A 10 32.58 -4.66 17.54
N GLY A 11 32.21 -5.94 17.52
CA GLY A 11 32.27 -6.88 18.64
C GLY A 11 31.26 -8.03 18.50
N SER A 12 30.96 -8.70 19.61
CA SER A 12 29.97 -9.78 19.70
C SER A 12 28.51 -9.32 19.66
N ASP A 13 28.27 -8.03 19.90
CA ASP A 13 26.95 -7.44 20.02
C ASP A 13 26.85 -6.12 19.23
N TRP A 14 25.62 -5.67 19.02
CA TRP A 14 25.38 -4.33 18.46
C TRP A 14 25.86 -3.24 19.43
N LYS A 15 26.15 -2.07 18.89
CA LYS A 15 26.45 -0.87 19.67
C LYS A 15 25.57 0.27 19.18
N MET A 16 24.90 0.95 20.10
CA MET A 16 24.27 2.23 19.81
C MET A 16 25.35 3.25 19.48
N THR A 17 25.26 3.92 18.33
CA THR A 17 26.30 4.83 17.83
C THR A 17 25.67 5.98 17.06
N ASP A 18 26.19 7.19 17.27
CA ASP A 18 25.96 8.33 16.36
C ASP A 18 26.80 8.14 15.09
N THR A 19 26.13 8.04 13.95
CA THR A 19 26.75 7.86 12.63
C THR A 19 26.25 8.90 11.64
N ASP A 20 26.91 9.02 10.49
CA ASP A 20 26.50 9.98 9.46
C ASP A 20 25.12 9.60 8.90
N LEU A 21 24.27 10.61 8.73
CA LEU A 21 22.99 10.44 8.05
C LEU A 21 23.27 10.01 6.59
N PRO A 22 22.71 8.88 6.12
CA PRO A 22 23.00 8.39 4.78
C PRO A 22 22.51 9.37 3.72
N ALA A 23 23.38 9.65 2.74
CA ALA A 23 23.07 10.52 1.62
C ALA A 23 21.96 9.90 0.74
N LEU A 24 20.98 10.72 0.35
CA LEU A 24 19.86 10.28 -0.47
C LEU A 24 20.37 9.78 -1.84
N ARG A 25 20.24 8.48 -2.09
CA ARG A 25 20.65 7.85 -3.36
C ARG A 25 19.61 8.13 -4.45
N LEU A 26 20.04 8.07 -5.72
CA LEU A 26 19.11 8.15 -6.84
C LEU A 26 18.07 7.02 -6.75
N GLY A 27 16.80 7.36 -6.92
CA GLY A 27 15.68 6.41 -6.84
C GLY A 27 15.31 5.95 -5.42
N ALA A 28 16.02 6.39 -4.38
CA ALA A 28 15.72 6.00 -3.00
C ALA A 28 14.76 6.97 -2.31
N VAL A 29 14.10 6.47 -1.27
CA VAL A 29 13.29 7.24 -0.32
C VAL A 29 13.98 7.20 1.03
N ARG A 30 14.10 8.34 1.71
CA ARG A 30 14.57 8.38 3.10
C ARG A 30 13.37 8.48 4.03
N VAL A 31 13.30 7.56 4.97
CA VAL A 31 12.25 7.48 5.98
C VAL A 31 12.83 7.80 7.33
N ARG A 32 12.16 8.68 8.08
CA ARG A 32 12.39 8.85 9.52
C ARG A 32 11.73 7.68 10.23
N VAL A 33 12.53 6.78 10.78
CA VAL A 33 12.06 5.57 11.46
C VAL A 33 11.46 5.96 12.80
N VAL A 34 10.23 5.50 13.06
CA VAL A 34 9.57 5.67 14.36
C VAL A 34 9.71 4.40 15.18
N ALA A 35 9.48 3.25 14.55
CA ALA A 35 9.61 1.94 15.17
C ALA A 35 10.27 0.93 14.21
N ALA A 36 11.02 -0.03 14.75
CA ALA A 36 11.61 -1.11 13.98
C ALA A 36 11.50 -2.44 14.73
N ALA A 37 11.26 -3.54 14.03
CA ALA A 37 11.01 -4.84 14.68
C ALA A 37 12.15 -5.84 14.45
N MET A 38 12.40 -6.66 15.47
CA MET A 38 13.41 -7.69 15.46
C MET A 38 12.94 -8.97 14.78
N ASN A 39 13.82 -9.50 13.96
CA ASN A 39 13.72 -10.79 13.28
C ASN A 39 14.78 -11.75 13.82
N ARG A 40 14.51 -13.05 13.69
CA ARG A 40 15.51 -14.07 14.02
C ARG A 40 16.80 -13.90 13.19
N ALA A 41 16.64 -13.52 11.92
CA ALA A 41 17.76 -13.28 11.02
C ALA A 41 18.66 -12.12 11.48
N ASP A 42 18.16 -11.13 12.22
CA ASP A 42 19.01 -10.07 12.79
C ASP A 42 20.05 -10.65 13.76
N LEU A 43 19.68 -11.66 14.55
CA LEU A 43 20.61 -12.36 15.45
C LEU A 43 21.64 -13.18 14.69
N TYR A 44 21.23 -13.85 13.60
CA TYR A 44 22.16 -14.59 12.75
C TYR A 44 23.14 -13.67 12.01
N MET A 45 22.71 -12.46 11.63
CA MET A 45 23.62 -11.43 11.11
C MET A 45 24.61 -10.99 12.18
N LEU A 46 24.15 -10.83 13.43
CA LEU A 46 25.01 -10.46 14.55
C LEU A 46 26.05 -11.54 14.86
N GLU A 47 25.66 -12.82 14.80
CA GLU A 47 26.55 -13.97 14.98
C GLU A 47 27.46 -14.23 13.77
N GLY A 48 27.23 -13.56 12.64
CA GLY A 48 27.96 -13.76 11.39
C GLY A 48 27.62 -15.06 10.66
N THR A 49 26.57 -15.76 11.08
CA THR A 49 26.09 -17.03 10.49
C THR A 49 25.11 -16.81 9.33
N TYR A 50 24.66 -15.57 9.13
CA TYR A 50 23.81 -15.14 8.01
C TYR A 50 24.34 -13.86 7.40
N SER A 51 24.62 -13.88 6.10
CA SER A 51 25.18 -12.72 5.38
C SER A 51 24.37 -12.51 4.09
N PRO A 52 23.32 -11.65 4.13
CA PRO A 52 22.42 -11.45 2.99
C PRO A 52 23.15 -10.96 1.73
N ASN A 53 24.16 -10.11 1.91
CA ASN A 53 24.86 -9.42 0.84
C ASN A 53 26.37 -9.49 1.04
N ALA A 54 26.94 -10.71 1.02
CA ALA A 54 28.38 -11.01 1.22
C ALA A 54 29.32 -9.79 1.06
N LYS A 55 29.44 -9.06 2.19
CA LYS A 55 30.37 -8.00 2.61
C LYS A 55 30.82 -6.95 1.57
N THR A 56 30.23 -5.74 1.63
CA THR A 56 30.97 -4.50 1.29
C THR A 56 31.76 -3.95 2.50
N SER A 57 31.38 -4.31 3.73
CA SER A 57 32.01 -3.88 4.98
C SER A 57 31.71 -4.89 6.11
N ASP A 58 32.65 -5.08 7.03
CA ASP A 58 32.41 -5.86 8.26
C ASP A 58 31.54 -5.08 9.27
N VAL A 59 31.51 -3.75 9.19
CA VAL A 59 30.67 -2.87 10.01
C VAL A 59 29.40 -2.51 9.26
N TYR A 60 28.24 -2.65 9.90
CA TYR A 60 26.92 -2.47 9.28
C TYR A 60 25.88 -1.91 10.25
N THR A 61 24.83 -1.26 9.74
CA THR A 61 23.63 -0.91 10.51
C THR A 61 22.67 -2.10 10.55
N ALA A 62 22.22 -2.49 11.74
CA ALA A 62 21.36 -3.65 11.95
C ALA A 62 19.89 -3.39 11.58
N GLY A 63 19.08 -4.45 11.56
CA GLY A 63 17.62 -4.38 11.34
C GLY A 63 17.20 -4.54 9.89
N MET A 64 15.99 -5.07 9.70
CA MET A 64 15.43 -5.37 8.37
C MET A 64 14.04 -4.80 8.09
N GLU A 65 13.29 -4.39 9.11
CA GLU A 65 11.94 -3.88 8.93
C GLU A 65 11.63 -2.72 9.89
N PHE A 66 10.76 -1.83 9.45
CA PHE A 66 10.41 -0.62 10.18
C PHE A 66 9.01 -0.11 9.85
N ALA A 67 8.59 0.86 10.64
CA ALA A 67 7.51 1.78 10.38
C ALA A 67 7.97 3.21 10.68
N GLY A 68 7.59 4.15 9.83
CA GLY A 68 8.07 5.53 9.93
C GLY A 68 7.37 6.49 8.98
N ILE A 69 7.97 7.66 8.83
CA ILE A 69 7.41 8.77 8.06
C ILE A 69 8.35 9.14 6.93
N VAL A 70 7.84 9.22 5.70
CA VAL A 70 8.60 9.70 4.54
C VAL A 70 9.13 11.11 4.85
N GLU A 71 10.46 11.23 4.90
CA GLU A 71 11.13 12.50 5.19
C GLU A 71 11.51 13.20 3.89
N THR A 72 12.03 12.46 2.91
CA THR A 72 12.28 12.98 1.56
C THR A 72 12.40 11.85 0.55
N SER A 73 12.16 12.17 -0.72
CA SER A 73 12.25 11.23 -1.84
C SER A 73 13.24 11.76 -2.86
N SER A 74 14.05 10.87 -3.45
CA SER A 74 14.91 11.24 -4.57
C SER A 74 14.07 11.76 -5.74
N PRO A 75 14.53 12.75 -6.53
CA PRO A 75 13.81 13.19 -7.73
C PRO A 75 13.55 12.08 -8.76
N MET A 76 14.28 10.96 -8.69
CA MET A 76 14.10 9.79 -9.56
C MET A 76 13.27 8.66 -8.92
N ALA A 77 12.81 8.83 -7.67
CA ALA A 77 11.88 7.90 -7.04
C ALA A 77 10.43 8.28 -7.42
N PRO A 78 9.48 7.32 -7.45
CA PRO A 78 8.06 7.65 -7.44
C PRO A 78 7.76 8.64 -6.32
N HIS A 79 6.90 9.63 -6.60
CA HIS A 79 6.61 10.67 -5.64
C HIS A 79 5.78 10.10 -4.47
N LEU A 80 6.46 9.81 -3.36
CA LEU A 80 5.82 9.62 -2.06
C LEU A 80 5.80 10.96 -1.33
N PRO A 81 4.60 11.50 -0.98
CA PRO A 81 4.50 12.76 -0.26
C PRO A 81 5.27 12.72 1.06
N VAL A 82 5.98 13.79 1.36
CA VAL A 82 6.59 13.99 2.69
C VAL A 82 5.50 13.96 3.76
N GLY A 83 5.74 13.27 4.87
CA GLY A 83 4.75 13.06 5.92
C GLY A 83 3.94 11.77 5.78
N THR A 84 4.05 11.05 4.65
CA THR A 84 3.36 9.77 4.46
C THR A 84 3.84 8.73 5.48
N ARG A 85 2.90 8.04 6.12
CA ARG A 85 3.15 6.94 7.06
C ARG A 85 3.37 5.66 6.28
N VAL A 86 4.55 5.06 6.43
CA VAL A 86 4.96 3.86 5.69
C VAL A 86 5.56 2.83 6.61
N MET A 87 5.26 1.56 6.34
CA MET A 87 5.99 0.40 6.87
C MET A 87 6.76 -0.24 5.72
N GLY A 88 7.85 -0.94 6.00
CA GLY A 88 8.62 -1.50 4.90
C GLY A 88 9.77 -2.39 5.33
N VAL A 89 10.41 -2.96 4.31
CA VAL A 89 11.58 -3.83 4.45
C VAL A 89 12.80 -3.13 3.85
N THR A 90 13.86 -3.00 4.65
CA THR A 90 15.18 -2.53 4.20
C THR A 90 16.25 -2.94 5.20
N LEU A 91 17.47 -3.20 4.72
CA LEU A 91 18.61 -3.39 5.61
C LEU A 91 19.01 -2.07 6.28
N GLY A 92 19.37 -2.14 7.55
CA GLY A 92 19.75 -0.96 8.33
C GLY A 92 18.57 -0.24 8.98
N ALA A 93 17.47 -0.95 9.23
CA ALA A 93 16.26 -0.40 9.81
C ALA A 93 16.38 0.01 11.29
N PHE A 94 17.38 -0.48 12.03
CA PHE A 94 17.62 -0.10 13.43
C PHE A 94 18.43 1.20 13.52
N ALA A 95 17.86 2.28 13.00
CA ALA A 95 18.43 3.62 13.03
C ALA A 95 17.32 4.69 13.04
N ASP A 96 17.64 5.94 13.39
CA ASP A 96 16.66 7.04 13.33
C ASP A 96 16.17 7.30 11.88
N TYR A 97 16.96 6.93 10.86
CA TYR A 97 16.60 7.05 9.45
C TYR A 97 17.04 5.83 8.64
N ALA A 98 16.23 5.47 7.65
CA ALA A 98 16.53 4.39 6.72
C ALA A 98 16.40 4.85 5.26
N LEU A 99 17.31 4.37 4.40
CA LEU A 99 17.16 4.47 2.95
C LEU A 99 16.42 3.25 2.43
N CYS A 100 15.40 3.49 1.62
CA CYS A 100 14.48 2.47 1.17
C CYS A 100 14.36 2.51 -0.35
N HIS A 101 14.17 1.34 -0.96
CA HIS A 101 13.65 1.27 -2.29
C HIS A 101 12.14 1.60 -2.22
N PRO A 102 11.60 2.49 -3.07
CA PRO A 102 10.19 2.91 -2.99
C PRO A 102 9.22 1.72 -3.09
N GLY A 103 9.56 0.71 -3.89
CA GLY A 103 8.73 -0.50 -4.04
C GLY A 103 8.73 -1.45 -2.84
N THR A 104 9.55 -1.22 -1.81
CA THR A 104 9.52 -2.02 -0.56
C THR A 104 8.78 -1.31 0.58
N LEU A 105 8.12 -0.18 0.27
CA LEU A 105 7.30 0.59 1.19
C LEU A 105 5.82 0.25 0.99
N LEU A 106 5.12 0.01 2.08
CA LEU A 106 3.69 -0.22 2.15
C LEU A 106 3.04 0.89 2.98
N PRO A 107 1.83 1.33 2.63
CA PRO A 107 1.10 2.31 3.44
C PRO A 107 0.75 1.72 4.82
N ILE A 108 0.76 2.56 5.85
CA ILE A 108 0.23 2.18 7.17
C ILE A 108 -1.25 2.60 7.25
N PRO A 109 -2.18 1.68 7.54
CA PRO A 109 -3.58 2.03 7.79
C PRO A 109 -3.73 3.09 8.90
N ASP A 110 -4.72 3.97 8.77
CA ASP A 110 -4.87 5.14 9.65
C ASP A 110 -4.86 4.77 11.15
N ASP A 111 -5.55 3.70 11.51
CA ASP A 111 -5.72 3.26 12.91
C ASP A 111 -4.54 2.43 13.46
N LEU A 112 -3.55 2.09 12.64
CA LEU A 112 -2.46 1.20 13.04
C LEU A 112 -1.26 1.97 13.60
N SER A 113 -0.86 1.74 14.85
CA SER A 113 0.32 2.40 15.44
C SER A 113 1.62 2.07 14.69
N PHE A 114 2.64 2.93 14.76
CA PHE A 114 3.94 2.63 14.14
C PHE A 114 4.58 1.37 14.73
N SER A 115 4.55 1.20 16.04
CA SER A 115 5.09 -0.02 16.67
C SER A 115 4.40 -1.28 16.20
N ASP A 116 3.09 -1.24 15.98
CA ASP A 116 2.35 -2.38 15.47
C ASP A 116 2.60 -2.61 13.98
N ALA A 117 2.59 -1.55 13.18
CA ALA A 117 2.90 -1.60 11.75
C ALA A 117 4.30 -2.15 11.50
N ALA A 118 5.28 -1.82 12.35
CA ALA A 118 6.65 -2.34 12.22
C ALA A 118 6.74 -3.87 12.37
N THR A 119 5.73 -4.54 12.94
CA THR A 119 5.74 -5.99 13.16
C THR A 119 5.38 -6.84 11.93
N LEU A 120 4.86 -6.20 10.88
CA LEU A 120 4.22 -6.86 9.75
C LEU A 120 5.11 -7.08 8.51
N PRO A 121 5.96 -6.13 8.05
CA PRO A 121 6.49 -6.13 6.67
C PRO A 121 7.22 -7.40 6.27
N VAL A 122 8.17 -7.88 7.06
CA VAL A 122 8.91 -9.12 6.73
C VAL A 122 7.98 -10.33 6.79
N GLY A 123 7.05 -10.36 7.75
CA GLY A 123 6.09 -11.46 7.88
C GLY A 123 5.17 -11.56 6.67
N LEU A 124 4.53 -10.45 6.31
CA LEU A 124 3.63 -10.38 5.16
C LEU A 124 4.34 -10.77 3.87
N ALA A 125 5.49 -10.16 3.58
CA ALA A 125 6.22 -10.45 2.38
C ALA A 125 6.70 -11.91 2.33
N THR A 126 7.21 -12.44 3.45
CA THR A 126 7.72 -13.82 3.54
C THR A 126 6.65 -14.85 3.28
N GLU A 127 5.53 -14.71 3.97
CA GLU A 127 4.43 -15.68 3.92
C GLU A 127 3.70 -15.60 2.58
N HIS A 128 3.46 -14.39 2.07
CA HIS A 128 2.79 -14.20 0.79
C HIS A 128 3.63 -14.75 -0.38
N ASP A 129 4.93 -14.44 -0.44
CA ASP A 129 5.80 -15.02 -1.46
C ASP A 129 5.81 -16.54 -1.39
N ALA A 130 6.00 -17.12 -0.20
CA ALA A 130 6.05 -18.56 -0.04
C ALA A 130 4.72 -19.25 -0.42
N LEU A 131 3.59 -18.71 0.03
CA LEU A 131 2.27 -19.29 -0.18
C LEU A 131 1.75 -19.08 -1.60
N VAL A 132 1.79 -17.84 -2.09
CA VAL A 132 1.16 -17.44 -3.34
C VAL A 132 2.13 -17.60 -4.50
N THR A 133 3.27 -16.90 -4.46
CA THR A 133 4.20 -16.84 -5.59
C THR A 133 4.92 -18.17 -5.82
N GLN A 134 5.43 -18.81 -4.75
CA GLN A 134 6.24 -20.02 -4.87
C GLN A 134 5.38 -21.29 -4.94
N ALA A 135 4.39 -21.41 -4.04
CA ALA A 135 3.57 -22.61 -3.95
C ALA A 135 2.34 -22.60 -4.87
N GLY A 136 1.85 -21.43 -5.29
CA GLY A 136 0.70 -21.31 -6.17
C GLY A 136 -0.63 -21.56 -5.46
N PHE A 137 -0.79 -21.05 -4.24
CA PHE A 137 -2.02 -21.21 -3.45
C PHE A 137 -3.28 -20.70 -4.19
N SER A 138 -4.41 -21.33 -3.88
CA SER A 138 -5.74 -20.91 -4.32
C SER A 138 -6.73 -21.09 -3.18
N ALA A 139 -7.72 -20.19 -3.10
CA ALA A 139 -8.77 -20.24 -2.10
C ALA A 139 -9.45 -21.62 -2.06
N GLY A 140 -9.81 -22.07 -0.85
CA GLY A 140 -10.32 -23.41 -0.58
C GLY A 140 -9.24 -24.47 -0.32
N GLY A 141 -7.95 -24.15 -0.56
CA GLY A 141 -6.85 -25.06 -0.26
C GLY A 141 -6.58 -25.24 1.24
N THR A 142 -5.81 -26.27 1.57
CA THR A 142 -5.36 -26.60 2.93
C THR A 142 -3.88 -26.26 3.10
N VAL A 143 -3.55 -25.55 4.18
CA VAL A 143 -2.21 -25.00 4.41
C VAL A 143 -1.68 -25.44 5.77
N MET A 144 -0.42 -25.89 5.83
CA MET A 144 0.30 -26.12 7.08
C MET A 144 1.39 -25.08 7.29
N ILE A 145 1.43 -24.48 8.49
CA ILE A 145 2.48 -23.56 8.94
C ILE A 145 3.33 -24.24 10.00
N VAL A 146 4.57 -24.62 9.65
CA VAL A 146 5.49 -25.33 10.54
C VAL A 146 6.32 -24.34 11.33
N GLY A 147 6.26 -24.40 12.66
CA GLY A 147 6.81 -23.36 13.53
C GLY A 147 5.86 -22.15 13.63
N GLY A 148 4.56 -22.40 13.69
CA GLY A 148 3.51 -21.38 13.71
C GLY A 148 3.59 -20.40 14.88
N THR A 149 4.23 -20.76 15.99
CA THR A 149 4.41 -19.82 17.13
C THR A 149 5.56 -18.82 16.93
N THR A 150 6.23 -18.85 15.77
CA THR A 150 7.18 -17.81 15.38
C THR A 150 6.41 -16.54 14.96
N ALA A 151 7.05 -15.38 15.08
CA ALA A 151 6.40 -14.12 14.68
C ALA A 151 5.96 -14.12 13.21
N ILE A 152 6.74 -14.74 12.33
CA ILE A 152 6.43 -14.88 10.90
C ILE A 152 5.30 -15.91 10.71
N GLY A 153 5.39 -17.09 11.34
CA GLY A 153 4.35 -18.12 11.26
C GLY A 153 2.98 -17.66 11.77
N LEU A 154 2.91 -16.80 12.79
CA LEU A 154 1.63 -16.21 13.25
C LEU A 154 1.01 -15.28 12.19
N VAL A 155 1.84 -14.60 11.39
CA VAL A 155 1.36 -13.85 10.22
C VAL A 155 0.94 -14.82 9.12
N GLY A 156 1.68 -15.90 8.89
CA GLY A 156 1.35 -16.93 7.90
C GLY A 156 -0.01 -17.58 8.10
N ILE A 157 -0.37 -17.88 9.35
CA ILE A 157 -1.70 -18.42 9.70
C ILE A 157 -2.79 -17.42 9.31
N GLN A 158 -2.66 -16.16 9.76
CA GLN A 158 -3.64 -15.11 9.48
C GLN A 158 -3.75 -14.83 7.98
N LEU A 159 -2.63 -14.77 7.27
CA LEU A 159 -2.57 -14.56 5.82
C LEU A 159 -3.24 -15.70 5.06
N ALA A 160 -2.97 -16.96 5.41
CA ALA A 160 -3.63 -18.10 4.78
C ALA A 160 -5.16 -18.05 4.98
N LYS A 161 -5.64 -17.69 6.18
CA LYS A 161 -7.09 -17.50 6.44
C LYS A 161 -7.66 -16.33 5.65
N ALA A 162 -6.96 -15.19 5.61
CA ALA A 162 -7.39 -14.00 4.90
C ALA A 162 -7.54 -14.26 3.38
N LEU A 163 -6.66 -15.08 2.79
CA LEU A 163 -6.70 -15.49 1.39
C LEU A 163 -7.68 -16.66 1.11
N GLY A 164 -8.45 -17.09 2.11
CA GLY A 164 -9.51 -18.07 1.94
C GLY A 164 -9.08 -19.54 2.02
N ALA A 165 -8.03 -19.88 2.78
CA ALA A 165 -7.71 -21.28 3.08
C ALA A 165 -8.89 -21.96 3.81
N ALA A 166 -9.31 -23.13 3.31
CA ALA A 166 -10.38 -23.91 3.92
C ALA A 166 -9.96 -24.48 5.27
N THR A 167 -8.69 -24.85 5.41
CA THR A 167 -8.13 -25.38 6.66
C THR A 167 -6.68 -24.93 6.80
N VAL A 168 -6.36 -24.38 7.97
CA VAL A 168 -4.99 -24.01 8.36
C VAL A 168 -4.57 -24.86 9.55
N ILE A 169 -3.49 -25.61 9.36
CA ILE A 169 -2.84 -26.42 10.40
C ILE A 169 -1.58 -25.69 10.84
N ALA A 170 -1.35 -25.52 12.13
CA ALA A 170 -0.16 -24.86 12.63
C ALA A 170 0.57 -25.70 13.67
N THR A 171 1.90 -25.74 13.60
CA THR A 171 2.71 -26.53 14.53
C THR A 171 3.39 -25.68 15.58
N THR A 172 3.61 -26.27 16.76
CA THR A 172 4.45 -25.73 17.82
C THR A 172 5.17 -26.86 18.53
N THR A 173 6.17 -26.52 19.34
CA THR A 173 6.78 -27.45 20.32
C THR A 173 6.37 -27.11 21.75
N SER A 174 5.56 -26.06 21.93
CA SER A 174 5.24 -25.47 23.23
C SER A 174 3.74 -25.48 23.47
N GLU A 175 3.30 -26.32 24.41
CA GLU A 175 1.88 -26.44 24.77
C GLU A 175 1.31 -25.11 25.29
N SER A 176 2.09 -24.36 26.07
CA SER A 176 1.68 -23.05 26.59
C SER A 176 1.49 -21.98 25.50
N LYS A 177 2.10 -22.16 24.32
CA LYS A 177 1.93 -21.26 23.18
C LYS A 177 0.88 -21.75 22.16
N ARG A 178 0.24 -22.91 22.38
CA ARG A 178 -0.78 -23.45 21.46
C ARG A 178 -1.96 -22.49 21.27
N VAL A 179 -2.39 -21.82 22.33
CA VAL A 179 -3.49 -20.84 22.29
C VAL A 179 -3.23 -19.73 21.27
N ALA A 180 -1.97 -19.31 21.12
CA ALA A 180 -1.58 -18.28 20.18
C ALA A 180 -1.84 -18.64 18.72
N LEU A 181 -1.79 -19.93 18.39
CA LEU A 181 -2.06 -20.44 17.04
C LEU A 181 -3.55 -20.36 16.73
N VAL A 182 -4.40 -20.74 17.70
CA VAL A 182 -5.86 -20.68 17.57
C VAL A 182 -6.33 -19.24 17.47
N GLU A 183 -5.78 -18.35 18.31
CA GLU A 183 -6.03 -16.90 18.22
C GLU A 183 -5.64 -16.31 16.86
N ALA A 184 -4.57 -16.83 16.25
CA ALA A 184 -4.15 -16.42 14.90
C ALA A 184 -5.03 -17.02 13.78
N GLY A 185 -5.96 -17.91 14.10
CA GLY A 185 -6.91 -18.49 13.14
C GLY A 185 -6.58 -19.91 12.67
N ALA A 186 -5.66 -20.63 13.32
CA ALA A 186 -5.40 -22.03 13.00
C ALA A 186 -6.63 -22.89 13.36
N ASP A 187 -7.12 -23.68 12.41
CA ASP A 187 -8.23 -24.61 12.59
C ASP A 187 -7.78 -25.86 13.36
N VAL A 188 -6.52 -26.28 13.14
CA VAL A 188 -5.90 -27.42 13.82
C VAL A 188 -4.51 -27.03 14.30
N THR A 189 -4.16 -27.48 15.50
CA THR A 189 -2.83 -27.24 16.08
C THR A 189 -2.14 -28.56 16.38
N VAL A 190 -0.82 -28.62 16.15
CA VAL A 190 0.00 -29.81 16.41
C VAL A 190 1.17 -29.45 17.29
N ASN A 191 1.31 -30.09 18.45
CA ASN A 191 2.51 -30.03 19.27
C ASN A 191 3.46 -31.15 18.86
N THR A 192 4.43 -30.84 17.99
CA THR A 192 5.36 -31.82 17.42
C THR A 192 6.35 -32.39 18.43
N SER A 193 6.32 -31.93 19.69
CA SER A 193 7.08 -32.55 20.79
C SER A 193 6.37 -33.77 21.40
N THR A 194 5.05 -33.87 21.21
CA THR A 194 4.19 -34.85 21.90
C THR A 194 3.22 -35.58 20.99
N GLU A 195 2.98 -35.07 19.78
CA GLU A 195 2.01 -35.57 18.81
C GLU A 195 2.70 -35.93 17.50
N ASP A 196 2.18 -36.93 16.79
CA ASP A 196 2.65 -37.28 15.45
C ASP A 196 2.05 -36.32 14.41
N LEU A 197 2.93 -35.63 13.68
CA LEU A 197 2.53 -34.61 12.71
C LEU A 197 1.64 -35.17 11.60
N ALA A 198 2.01 -36.34 11.07
CA ALA A 198 1.32 -36.94 9.94
C ALA A 198 -0.04 -37.48 10.37
N GLU A 199 -0.13 -38.15 11.53
CA GLU A 199 -1.39 -38.68 12.05
C GLU A 199 -2.43 -37.57 12.27
N VAL A 200 -2.05 -36.49 12.96
CA VAL A 200 -2.97 -35.37 13.23
C VAL A 200 -3.37 -34.67 11.93
N THR A 201 -2.42 -34.44 11.03
CA THR A 201 -2.68 -33.79 9.74
C THR A 201 -3.62 -34.62 8.87
N LEU A 202 -3.40 -35.92 8.77
CA LEU A 202 -4.25 -36.82 7.98
C LEU A 202 -5.64 -36.92 8.58
N ALA A 203 -5.78 -36.97 9.91
CA ALA A 203 -7.10 -36.94 10.56
C ALA A 203 -7.87 -35.65 10.24
N ALA A 204 -7.19 -34.50 10.26
CA ALA A 204 -7.77 -33.20 9.94
C ALA A 204 -8.16 -33.03 8.46
N THR A 205 -7.52 -33.77 7.56
CA THR A 205 -7.65 -33.61 6.09
C THR A 205 -8.29 -34.83 5.42
N ALA A 206 -9.02 -35.64 6.18
CA ALA A 206 -9.68 -36.87 5.72
C ALA A 206 -8.74 -37.83 4.97
N GLY A 207 -7.48 -37.92 5.43
CA GLY A 207 -6.45 -38.78 4.88
C GLY A 207 -5.70 -38.20 3.67
N SER A 208 -6.02 -36.99 3.23
CA SER A 208 -5.41 -36.39 2.03
C SER A 208 -4.03 -35.81 2.31
N GLY A 209 -3.82 -35.21 3.49
CA GLY A 209 -2.69 -34.32 3.77
C GLY A 209 -3.00 -32.87 3.35
N VAL A 210 -2.09 -31.95 3.65
CA VAL A 210 -2.23 -30.54 3.25
C VAL A 210 -1.74 -30.27 1.83
N ASP A 211 -2.36 -29.34 1.12
CA ASP A 211 -1.95 -28.97 -0.24
C ASP A 211 -0.61 -28.24 -0.24
N ILE A 212 -0.41 -27.34 0.72
CA ILE A 212 0.81 -26.53 0.86
C ILE A 212 1.33 -26.57 2.29
N THR A 213 2.64 -26.79 2.44
CA THR A 213 3.35 -26.71 3.70
C THR A 213 4.38 -25.59 3.65
N LEU A 214 4.32 -24.63 4.57
CA LEU A 214 5.31 -23.57 4.76
C LEU A 214 6.17 -23.91 5.98
N ASP A 215 7.47 -24.11 5.75
CA ASP A 215 8.40 -24.56 6.78
C ASP A 215 9.39 -23.48 7.23
N HIS A 216 9.27 -23.07 8.50
CA HIS A 216 10.23 -22.16 9.15
C HIS A 216 11.29 -22.89 9.98
N VAL A 217 11.20 -24.22 10.11
CA VAL A 217 11.97 -24.99 11.08
C VAL A 217 13.16 -25.69 10.45
N GLY A 218 12.99 -26.38 9.31
CA GLY A 218 14.04 -27.22 8.74
C GLY A 218 14.36 -28.44 9.60
N GLY A 219 15.61 -28.91 9.54
CA GLY A 219 16.10 -30.04 10.35
C GLY A 219 15.32 -31.35 10.13
N ASP A 220 15.34 -32.22 11.14
CA ASP A 220 14.67 -33.54 11.08
C ASP A 220 13.15 -33.44 10.94
N LEU A 221 12.53 -32.35 11.38
CA LEU A 221 11.09 -32.13 11.20
C LEU A 221 10.74 -31.98 9.71
N PHE A 222 11.62 -31.36 8.92
CA PHE A 222 11.43 -31.23 7.49
C PHE A 222 11.28 -32.57 6.77
N ALA A 223 12.04 -33.58 7.22
CA ALA A 223 11.99 -34.94 6.65
C ALA A 223 10.65 -35.66 6.90
N GLN A 224 9.84 -35.17 7.85
CA GLN A 224 8.53 -35.75 8.19
C GLN A 224 7.38 -35.09 7.42
N LEU A 225 7.60 -33.90 6.84
CA LEU A 225 6.58 -33.13 6.11
C LEU A 225 5.97 -33.86 4.89
N PRO A 226 6.72 -34.67 4.11
CA PRO A 226 6.15 -35.42 2.98
C PRO A 226 4.96 -36.31 3.35
N ALA A 227 4.98 -36.92 4.54
CA ALA A 227 3.91 -37.80 5.01
C ALA A 227 2.62 -37.03 5.35
N ALA A 228 2.76 -35.79 5.81
CA ALA A 228 1.66 -34.88 6.15
C ALA A 228 1.17 -34.04 4.94
N THR A 229 1.95 -33.99 3.86
CA THR A 229 1.62 -33.23 2.64
C THR A 229 0.86 -34.12 1.65
N ALA A 230 -0.09 -33.53 0.95
CA ALA A 230 -0.93 -34.20 -0.03
C ALA A 230 -0.13 -34.72 -1.22
N VAL A 231 -0.74 -35.65 -1.95
CA VAL A 231 -0.24 -36.11 -3.25
C VAL A 231 -0.31 -34.95 -4.24
N GLY A 232 0.81 -34.59 -4.86
CA GLY A 232 0.93 -33.40 -5.70
C GLY A 232 1.12 -32.09 -4.93
N GLY A 233 1.11 -32.13 -3.59
CA GLY A 233 1.28 -30.95 -2.75
C GLY A 233 2.69 -30.36 -2.79
N THR A 234 2.82 -29.15 -2.22
CA THR A 234 4.06 -28.38 -2.24
C THR A 234 4.58 -28.12 -0.83
N ILE A 235 5.87 -28.36 -0.61
CA ILE A 235 6.58 -28.04 0.63
C ILE A 235 7.56 -26.91 0.32
N VAL A 236 7.41 -25.77 1.01
CA VAL A 236 8.26 -24.60 0.86
C VAL A 236 9.16 -24.46 2.08
N SER A 237 10.47 -24.62 1.89
CA SER A 237 11.49 -24.36 2.91
C SER A 237 11.83 -22.87 2.95
N ILE A 238 11.53 -22.24 4.09
CA ILE A 238 11.71 -20.81 4.35
C ILE A 238 12.80 -20.60 5.40
N GLY A 239 12.63 -21.22 6.58
CA GLY A 239 13.49 -21.05 7.75
C GLY A 239 14.28 -22.30 8.11
N ARG A 240 15.25 -22.15 9.02
CA ARG A 240 16.19 -23.22 9.45
C ARG A 240 16.42 -23.19 10.96
N LEU A 241 15.36 -22.97 11.75
CA LEU A 241 15.43 -22.86 13.22
C LEU A 241 16.01 -24.13 13.89
N ALA A 242 15.73 -25.31 13.34
CA ALA A 242 16.26 -26.61 13.77
C ALA A 242 17.51 -27.05 12.97
N GLY A 243 18.06 -26.17 12.14
CA GLY A 243 19.26 -26.41 11.35
C GLY A 243 19.01 -26.53 9.84
N PRO A 244 20.08 -26.39 9.04
CA PRO A 244 19.98 -26.28 7.58
C PRO A 244 20.01 -27.62 6.84
N VAL A 245 20.12 -28.76 7.54
CA VAL A 245 20.27 -30.09 6.95
C VAL A 245 19.12 -30.98 7.40
N ALA A 246 18.53 -31.71 6.45
CA ALA A 246 17.52 -32.72 6.67
C ALA A 246 17.82 -33.97 5.83
N ALA A 247 17.62 -35.16 6.38
CA ALA A 247 17.76 -36.42 5.65
C ALA A 247 16.40 -36.82 5.05
N LEU A 248 16.18 -36.47 3.79
CA LEU A 248 14.91 -36.69 3.11
C LEU A 248 14.88 -38.02 2.35
N ASP A 249 13.87 -38.85 2.62
CA ASP A 249 13.58 -40.03 1.81
C ASP A 249 12.94 -39.61 0.47
N LEU A 250 13.70 -39.77 -0.61
CA LEU A 250 13.27 -39.35 -1.95
C LEU A 250 12.11 -40.18 -2.50
N ASP A 251 11.93 -41.43 -2.03
CA ASP A 251 10.80 -42.26 -2.45
C ASP A 251 9.48 -41.70 -1.90
N GLN A 252 9.47 -41.13 -0.69
CA GLN A 252 8.29 -40.48 -0.13
C GLN A 252 7.83 -39.28 -0.97
N VAL A 253 8.78 -38.48 -1.44
CA VAL A 253 8.50 -37.32 -2.32
C VAL A 253 8.05 -37.80 -3.69
N ALA A 254 8.77 -38.75 -4.29
CA ALA A 254 8.53 -39.21 -5.66
C ALA A 254 7.19 -39.94 -5.80
N PHE A 255 6.87 -40.88 -4.90
CA PHE A 255 5.62 -41.63 -4.98
C PHE A 255 4.37 -40.76 -4.74
N ARG A 256 4.52 -39.67 -3.98
CA ARG A 256 3.47 -38.65 -3.79
C ARG A 256 3.51 -37.53 -4.83
N ARG A 257 4.51 -37.50 -5.73
CA ARG A 257 4.68 -36.46 -6.77
C ARG A 257 4.72 -35.04 -6.19
N GLN A 258 5.33 -34.89 -5.02
CA GLN A 258 5.38 -33.62 -4.31
C GLN A 258 6.44 -32.68 -4.88
N ARG A 259 6.24 -31.38 -4.67
CA ARG A 259 7.22 -30.33 -4.98
C ARG A 259 7.92 -29.91 -3.70
N VAL A 260 9.25 -29.77 -3.74
CA VAL A 260 10.04 -29.16 -2.66
C VAL A 260 10.71 -27.91 -3.20
N ILE A 261 10.41 -26.76 -2.60
CA ILE A 261 10.87 -25.44 -3.07
C ILE A 261 11.62 -24.77 -1.92
N GLY A 262 12.76 -24.14 -2.23
CA GLY A 262 13.44 -23.25 -1.30
C GLY A 262 13.18 -21.80 -1.67
N THR A 263 12.84 -20.96 -0.70
CA THR A 263 12.78 -19.50 -0.88
C THR A 263 13.56 -18.79 0.23
N THR A 264 13.96 -17.56 -0.03
CA THR A 264 14.63 -16.70 0.93
C THR A 264 14.54 -15.22 0.53
N PHE A 265 14.50 -14.34 1.53
CA PHE A 265 14.53 -12.88 1.33
C PHE A 265 15.95 -12.33 1.20
N SER A 266 16.93 -12.95 1.86
CA SER A 266 18.28 -12.37 2.04
C SER A 266 19.01 -11.99 0.78
N VAL A 267 18.90 -12.81 -0.27
CA VAL A 267 19.76 -12.71 -1.45
C VAL A 267 19.05 -12.04 -2.63
N ARG A 268 17.83 -11.57 -2.40
CA ARG A 268 17.06 -10.84 -3.41
C ARG A 268 17.63 -9.44 -3.58
N THR A 269 17.70 -9.01 -4.83
CA THR A 269 17.95 -7.62 -5.19
C THR A 269 16.82 -6.72 -4.69
N PRO A 270 17.05 -5.41 -4.53
CA PRO A 270 15.99 -4.46 -4.18
C PRO A 270 14.78 -4.52 -5.13
N ASP A 271 15.00 -4.77 -6.42
CA ASP A 271 13.93 -4.87 -7.42
C ASP A 271 13.13 -6.17 -7.24
N GLU A 272 13.77 -7.32 -7.00
CA GLU A 272 13.06 -8.56 -6.67
C GLU A 272 12.27 -8.43 -5.37
N LEU A 273 12.79 -7.71 -4.36
CA LEU A 273 12.02 -7.42 -3.14
C LEU A 273 10.84 -6.48 -3.44
N ALA A 274 11.01 -5.52 -4.33
CA ALA A 274 9.93 -4.64 -4.76
C ALA A 274 8.83 -5.42 -5.50
N GLU A 275 9.18 -6.39 -6.34
CA GLU A 275 8.21 -7.28 -6.99
C GLU A 275 7.43 -8.11 -5.97
N VAL A 276 8.11 -8.61 -4.94
CA VAL A 276 7.46 -9.37 -3.86
C VAL A 276 6.51 -8.50 -3.05
N CYS A 277 6.91 -7.27 -2.71
CA CYS A 277 6.06 -6.31 -2.03
C CYS A 277 4.90 -5.85 -2.92
N ALA A 278 5.12 -5.65 -4.22
CA ALA A 278 4.08 -5.29 -5.18
C ALA A 278 3.08 -6.44 -5.42
N ALA A 279 3.52 -7.68 -5.27
CA ALA A 279 2.67 -8.85 -5.36
C ALA A 279 1.72 -9.01 -4.17
N LEU A 280 1.98 -8.32 -3.04
CA LEU A 280 1.02 -8.22 -1.94
C LEU A 280 -0.24 -7.55 -2.49
N GLN A 281 -1.23 -8.37 -2.82
CA GLN A 281 -2.47 -7.91 -3.44
C GLN A 281 -3.17 -6.89 -2.52
N PRO A 282 -4.00 -5.98 -3.06
CA PRO A 282 -4.82 -5.09 -2.25
C PRO A 282 -5.54 -5.82 -1.12
N GLU A 283 -5.99 -7.06 -1.37
CA GLU A 283 -6.62 -7.94 -0.37
C GLU A 283 -5.80 -8.13 0.92
N VAL A 284 -4.46 -8.21 0.84
CA VAL A 284 -3.60 -8.39 2.02
C VAL A 284 -3.51 -7.08 2.82
N ILE A 285 -3.41 -5.94 2.13
CA ILE A 285 -3.38 -4.63 2.80
C ILE A 285 -4.75 -4.31 3.39
N ASP A 286 -5.83 -4.63 2.68
CA ASP A 286 -7.20 -4.51 3.17
C ASP A 286 -7.43 -5.42 4.39
N ALA A 287 -6.88 -6.64 4.37
CA ALA A 287 -6.94 -7.55 5.52
C ALA A 287 -6.19 -7.01 6.75
N VAL A 288 -5.14 -6.23 6.57
CA VAL A 288 -4.48 -5.52 7.69
C VAL A 288 -5.37 -4.36 8.15
N ALA A 289 -5.95 -3.59 7.22
CA ALA A 289 -6.78 -2.43 7.53
C ALA A 289 -8.09 -2.80 8.26
N ASP A 290 -8.73 -3.91 7.88
CA ASP A 290 -9.98 -4.39 8.48
C ASP A 290 -9.78 -5.30 9.70
N GLY A 291 -8.52 -5.61 10.04
CA GLY A 291 -8.15 -6.39 11.22
C GLY A 291 -8.25 -7.92 11.05
N ARG A 292 -8.45 -8.45 9.84
CA ARG A 292 -8.28 -9.90 9.56
C ARG A 292 -6.84 -10.37 9.77
N ILE A 293 -5.86 -9.51 9.51
CA ILE A 293 -4.45 -9.70 9.85
C ILE A 293 -4.08 -8.67 10.89
N THR A 294 -3.86 -9.14 12.12
CA THR A 294 -3.50 -8.29 13.25
C THR A 294 -2.00 -8.37 13.58
N PRO A 295 -1.39 -7.22 13.94
CA PRO A 295 -0.03 -7.16 14.45
C PRO A 295 0.07 -7.91 15.77
N ARG A 296 1.19 -8.60 16.01
CA ARG A 296 1.46 -9.21 17.32
C ARG A 296 2.80 -8.75 17.86
N ARG A 297 2.73 -7.79 18.77
CA ARG A 297 3.87 -7.26 19.50
C ARG A 297 4.05 -8.01 20.82
N ASP A 298 5.25 -8.54 21.03
CA ASP A 298 5.64 -9.14 22.30
C ASP A 298 5.96 -8.03 23.32
N ARG A 299 6.87 -7.12 22.95
CA ARG A 299 7.32 -6.02 23.81
C ARG A 299 8.01 -4.93 23.01
N SER A 300 7.94 -3.70 23.51
CA SER A 300 8.73 -2.56 23.01
C SER A 300 9.90 -2.27 23.94
N PHE A 301 11.04 -1.90 23.36
CA PHE A 301 12.24 -1.47 24.07
C PHE A 301 12.75 -0.15 23.47
N PRO A 302 13.38 0.71 24.29
CA PRO A 302 14.27 1.72 23.74
C PRO A 302 15.46 1.00 23.05
N PRO A 303 16.01 1.52 21.96
CA PRO A 303 17.06 0.84 21.21
C PRO A 303 18.36 0.73 22.02
N GLU A 304 18.54 1.53 23.07
CA GLU A 304 19.61 1.38 24.06
C GLU A 304 19.56 0.02 24.79
N ASP A 305 18.37 -0.57 24.95
CA ASP A 305 18.15 -1.87 25.60
C ASP A 305 18.28 -3.07 24.62
N HIS A 306 18.93 -2.87 23.47
CA HIS A 306 19.12 -3.87 22.42
C HIS A 306 19.65 -5.23 22.91
N LEU A 307 20.52 -5.28 23.93
CA LEU A 307 21.01 -6.55 24.50
C LEU A 307 19.89 -7.33 25.19
N THR A 308 19.04 -6.66 25.95
CA THR A 308 17.89 -7.28 26.63
C THR A 308 16.91 -7.82 25.59
N ALA A 309 16.62 -7.02 24.56
CA ALA A 309 15.77 -7.42 23.45
C ALA A 309 16.33 -8.63 22.68
N ALA A 310 17.63 -8.61 22.35
CA ALA A 310 18.31 -9.72 21.68
C ALA A 310 18.30 -11.01 22.51
N ASN A 311 18.59 -10.92 23.82
CA ASN A 311 18.60 -12.09 24.71
C ASN A 311 17.22 -12.72 24.86
N ARG A 312 16.16 -11.92 24.93
CA ARG A 312 14.78 -12.44 24.95
C ARG A 312 14.43 -13.23 23.69
N LEU A 313 14.86 -12.73 22.53
CA LEU A 313 14.66 -13.43 21.25
C LEU A 313 15.51 -14.71 21.16
N ARG A 314 16.78 -14.66 21.61
CA ARG A 314 17.67 -15.84 21.71
C ARG A 314 17.07 -16.94 22.60
N GLY A 315 16.45 -16.55 23.71
CA GLY A 315 15.80 -17.45 24.66
C GLY A 315 14.50 -18.11 24.16
N ASN A 316 14.02 -17.77 22.95
CA ASN A 316 12.73 -18.24 22.42
C ASN A 316 11.51 -17.87 23.31
N GLU A 317 11.66 -16.86 24.18
CA GLU A 317 10.60 -16.43 25.10
C GLU A 317 9.55 -15.55 24.44
N ALA A 318 9.93 -14.86 23.36
CA ALA A 318 9.05 -13.94 22.65
C ALA A 318 7.83 -14.65 22.05
N LEU A 319 6.69 -13.96 22.09
CA LEU A 319 5.47 -14.33 21.38
C LEU A 319 5.01 -13.15 20.50
N GLY A 320 5.34 -13.22 19.21
CA GLY A 320 5.25 -12.08 18.30
C GLY A 320 6.60 -11.37 18.12
N LYS A 321 6.58 -10.12 17.65
CA LYS A 321 7.78 -9.31 17.37
C LYS A 321 8.18 -8.47 18.58
N ILE A 322 9.49 -8.33 18.77
CA ILE A 322 10.06 -7.32 19.68
C ILE A 322 10.32 -6.05 18.87
N VAL A 323 9.96 -4.89 19.41
CA VAL A 323 10.03 -3.60 18.71
C VAL A 323 10.99 -2.65 19.42
N PHE A 324 11.77 -1.91 18.64
CA PHE A 324 12.56 -0.75 19.08
C PHE A 324 11.84 0.55 18.71
N GLY A 325 11.67 1.45 19.68
CA GLY A 325 11.12 2.79 19.45
C GLY A 325 12.24 3.82 19.25
N PHE A 326 12.38 4.36 18.04
CA PHE A 326 13.41 5.35 17.70
C PHE A 326 12.94 6.80 17.89
N ALA A 327 11.63 7.04 17.80
CA ALA A 327 11.03 8.34 18.08
C ALA A 327 10.03 8.24 19.25
N PRO A 328 9.86 9.31 20.05
CA PRO A 328 8.86 9.37 21.12
C PRO A 328 7.40 9.33 20.60
N ASP A 329 7.19 9.43 19.28
CA ASP A 329 5.88 9.38 18.61
C ASP A 329 5.29 7.95 18.52
N ASP A 330 5.44 7.14 19.57
CA ASP A 330 4.89 5.76 19.66
C ASP A 330 3.49 5.70 20.32
N HIS A 331 2.86 6.85 20.54
CA HIS A 331 1.52 6.86 21.11
C HIS A 331 0.50 6.36 20.07
N GLN A 332 -0.46 5.54 20.56
CA GLN A 332 -1.75 5.32 19.90
C GLN A 332 -2.22 6.60 19.23
N PRO A 333 -2.88 6.52 18.05
CA PRO A 333 -3.25 7.69 17.29
C PRO A 333 -3.81 8.75 18.25
N GLN A 334 -3.03 9.81 18.47
CA GLN A 334 -3.66 11.10 18.61
C GLN A 334 -4.58 11.16 17.40
N PRO A 335 -5.86 11.56 17.53
CA PRO A 335 -6.54 12.04 16.35
C PRO A 335 -5.56 13.05 15.78
N VAL A 336 -4.94 12.69 14.67
CA VAL A 336 -4.18 13.65 13.90
C VAL A 336 -5.28 14.67 13.68
N GLU A 337 -5.16 15.81 14.33
CA GLU A 337 -5.87 16.99 13.95
C GLU A 337 -5.37 17.18 12.53
N ARG A 338 -6.06 16.50 11.61
CA ARG A 338 -5.78 16.53 10.21
C ARG A 338 -5.77 18.03 9.97
N ALA A 339 -4.66 18.59 9.49
CA ALA A 339 -4.85 19.59 8.46
C ALA A 339 -5.76 18.87 7.48
N ALA A 340 -7.05 19.25 7.51
CA ALA A 340 -8.17 18.39 7.17
C ALA A 340 -7.77 17.49 6.00
N ALA A 341 -7.89 16.16 6.14
CA ALA A 341 -7.84 15.29 4.97
C ALA A 341 -8.72 15.97 3.96
N SER A 342 -8.16 16.32 2.80
CA SER A 342 -8.76 17.25 1.85
C SER A 342 -10.25 16.96 1.83
N PHE A 343 -11.05 17.89 2.35
CA PHE A 343 -12.46 17.67 2.67
C PHE A 343 -13.24 17.11 1.46
N PHE A 344 -12.72 17.43 0.26
CA PHE A 344 -13.22 17.03 -1.05
C PHE A 344 -12.39 15.94 -1.77
N GLY A 345 -11.26 15.48 -1.23
CA GLY A 345 -10.40 14.45 -1.84
C GLY A 345 -9.26 15.02 -2.69
N THR A 346 -8.89 14.35 -3.78
CA THR A 346 -7.80 14.79 -4.67
C THR A 346 -8.32 15.69 -5.79
N ILE A 347 -7.62 16.79 -6.06
CA ILE A 347 -7.94 17.65 -7.21
C ILE A 347 -7.77 16.82 -8.48
N SER A 348 -8.84 16.68 -9.24
CA SER A 348 -8.92 15.83 -10.43
C SER A 348 -8.92 16.64 -11.72
N GLN A 349 -9.36 17.89 -11.65
CA GLN A 349 -9.47 18.78 -12.81
C GLN A 349 -9.20 20.24 -12.43
N LEU A 350 -8.63 21.02 -13.36
CA LEU A 350 -8.48 22.47 -13.29
C LEU A 350 -9.35 23.14 -14.34
N GLY A 351 -10.19 24.09 -13.92
CA GLY A 351 -11.05 24.82 -14.84
C GLY A 351 -10.59 26.25 -15.06
N TYR A 352 -10.34 26.57 -16.33
CA TYR A 352 -9.93 27.88 -16.79
C TYR A 352 -11.10 28.57 -17.50
N VAL A 353 -11.49 29.73 -17.02
CA VAL A 353 -12.49 30.57 -17.67
C VAL A 353 -11.79 31.53 -18.60
N VAL A 354 -12.19 31.53 -19.88
CA VAL A 354 -11.54 32.26 -20.97
C VAL A 354 -12.53 33.07 -21.79
N THR A 355 -12.04 34.14 -22.41
CA THR A 355 -12.84 35.01 -23.28
C THR A 355 -12.90 34.52 -24.73
N ASP A 356 -11.88 33.77 -25.15
CA ASP A 356 -11.77 33.14 -26.47
C ASP A 356 -11.24 31.71 -26.32
N LEU A 357 -12.13 30.73 -26.46
CA LEU A 357 -11.84 29.31 -26.30
C LEU A 357 -10.84 28.81 -27.34
N ASP A 358 -10.96 29.25 -28.60
CA ASP A 358 -10.10 28.76 -29.67
C ASP A 358 -8.67 29.30 -29.53
N ALA A 359 -8.53 30.57 -29.12
CA ALA A 359 -7.23 31.14 -28.78
C ALA A 359 -6.58 30.42 -27.59
N ALA A 360 -7.35 30.09 -26.56
CA ALA A 360 -6.87 29.36 -25.39
C ALA A 360 -6.42 27.93 -25.76
N ILE A 361 -7.22 27.18 -26.53
CA ILE A 361 -6.84 25.85 -27.04
C ILE A 361 -5.53 25.94 -27.84
N ALA A 362 -5.41 26.90 -28.75
CA ALA A 362 -4.20 27.09 -29.56
C ALA A 362 -2.97 27.38 -28.68
N HIS A 363 -3.13 28.16 -27.61
CA HIS A 363 -2.06 28.42 -26.66
C HIS A 363 -1.62 27.14 -25.95
N TRP A 364 -2.55 26.34 -25.41
CA TRP A 364 -2.21 25.10 -24.72
C TRP A 364 -1.60 24.04 -25.64
N ILE A 365 -2.04 23.95 -26.90
CA ILE A 365 -1.41 23.10 -27.92
C ILE A 365 0.06 23.53 -28.10
N SER A 366 0.35 24.83 -28.12
CA SER A 366 1.73 25.32 -28.23
C SER A 366 2.63 24.93 -27.05
N LEU A 367 2.02 24.62 -25.90
CA LEU A 367 2.68 24.11 -24.70
C LEU A 367 2.77 22.57 -24.66
N GLY A 368 2.24 21.89 -25.68
CA GLY A 368 2.26 20.43 -25.79
C GLY A 368 1.11 19.71 -25.08
N VAL A 369 0.01 20.40 -24.79
CA VAL A 369 -1.18 19.81 -24.14
C VAL A 369 -2.28 19.56 -25.17
N GLY A 370 -2.72 18.30 -25.27
CA GLY A 370 -3.78 17.86 -26.19
C GLY A 370 -3.90 16.32 -26.24
N PRO A 371 -4.77 15.79 -27.12
CA PRO A 371 -5.68 16.53 -27.99
C PRO A 371 -6.82 17.14 -27.15
N TRP A 372 -7.42 18.21 -27.68
CA TRP A 372 -8.54 18.90 -27.05
C TRP A 372 -9.89 18.40 -27.57
N PHE A 373 -10.76 17.99 -26.66
CA PHE A 373 -12.13 17.59 -26.95
C PHE A 373 -13.06 18.78 -26.75
N ARG A 374 -13.46 19.41 -27.85
CA ARG A 374 -14.24 20.65 -27.85
C ARG A 374 -15.72 20.35 -28.06
N THR A 375 -16.56 20.96 -27.23
CA THR A 375 -18.02 20.95 -27.39
C THR A 375 -18.51 22.40 -27.39
N ARG A 376 -19.43 22.74 -28.31
CA ARG A 376 -20.01 24.08 -28.38
C ARG A 376 -21.49 24.08 -28.00
N ASN A 377 -21.99 25.24 -27.59
CA ASN A 377 -23.38 25.49 -27.23
C ASN A 377 -23.89 24.56 -26.12
N VAL A 378 -23.03 24.25 -25.14
CA VAL A 378 -23.38 23.45 -23.97
C VAL A 378 -24.36 24.23 -23.09
N ARG A 379 -25.47 23.58 -22.76
CA ARG A 379 -26.53 24.11 -21.87
C ARG A 379 -26.72 23.14 -20.71
N PRO A 380 -26.21 23.44 -19.51
CA PRO A 380 -26.47 22.61 -18.36
C PRO A 380 -27.96 22.58 -18.02
N GLU A 381 -28.45 21.40 -17.68
CA GLU A 381 -29.82 21.18 -17.22
C GLU A 381 -29.92 21.61 -15.75
N ASN A 382 -31.12 22.08 -15.33
CA ASN A 382 -31.38 22.53 -13.96
C ASN A 382 -30.37 23.56 -13.41
N PHE A 383 -29.75 24.36 -14.29
CA PHE A 383 -28.70 25.28 -13.89
C PHE A 383 -29.23 26.40 -13.01
N THR A 384 -28.58 26.59 -11.87
CA THR A 384 -28.88 27.68 -10.94
C THR A 384 -27.62 28.42 -10.56
N TYR A 385 -27.75 29.73 -10.36
CA TYR A 385 -26.71 30.64 -9.90
C TYR A 385 -27.26 31.41 -8.69
N HIS A 386 -26.59 31.28 -7.54
CA HIS A 386 -27.04 31.71 -6.22
C HIS A 386 -28.52 31.39 -5.94
N GLY A 387 -28.92 30.16 -6.28
CA GLY A 387 -30.27 29.64 -6.08
C GLY A 387 -31.33 30.17 -7.06
N GLN A 388 -30.96 31.01 -8.04
CA GLN A 388 -31.86 31.47 -9.10
C GLN A 388 -31.60 30.71 -10.40
N PRO A 389 -32.64 30.33 -11.17
CA PRO A 389 -32.46 29.75 -12.49
C PRO A 389 -31.66 30.68 -13.42
N SER A 390 -30.78 30.11 -14.24
CA SER A 390 -30.01 30.85 -15.24
C SER A 390 -29.89 30.05 -16.54
N ASP A 391 -30.15 30.71 -17.67
CA ASP A 391 -30.08 30.11 -19.01
C ASP A 391 -28.65 30.19 -19.60
N MET A 392 -27.64 29.94 -18.77
CA MET A 392 -26.23 30.04 -19.15
C MET A 392 -25.88 29.07 -20.28
N VAL A 393 -25.09 29.57 -21.24
CA VAL A 393 -24.60 28.80 -22.39
C VAL A 393 -23.09 28.94 -22.44
N MET A 394 -22.39 27.83 -22.65
CA MET A 394 -20.93 27.82 -22.72
C MET A 394 -20.42 26.92 -23.85
N ASP A 395 -19.22 27.24 -24.31
CA ASP A 395 -18.37 26.32 -25.05
C ASP A 395 -17.31 25.78 -24.09
N VAL A 396 -17.02 24.47 -24.19
CA VAL A 396 -16.10 23.77 -23.29
C VAL A 396 -15.08 22.98 -24.09
N ALA A 397 -13.84 22.91 -23.62
CA ALA A 397 -12.84 21.99 -24.15
C ALA A 397 -12.10 21.26 -23.03
N LEU A 398 -11.86 19.96 -23.22
CA LEU A 398 -11.19 19.09 -22.26
C LEU A 398 -9.91 18.50 -22.84
N ALA A 399 -8.83 18.50 -22.06
CA ALA A 399 -7.61 17.75 -22.35
C ALA A 399 -7.00 17.21 -21.05
N ASN A 400 -6.11 16.24 -21.13
CA ASN A 400 -5.37 15.73 -19.98
C ASN A 400 -3.87 16.00 -20.12
N SER A 401 -3.21 16.26 -18.99
CA SER A 401 -1.75 16.25 -18.87
C SER A 401 -1.38 15.30 -17.73
N GLY A 402 -1.03 14.06 -18.08
CA GLY A 402 -0.92 12.98 -17.10
C GLY A 402 -2.28 12.66 -16.47
N GLU A 403 -2.32 12.64 -15.14
CA GLU A 403 -3.53 12.32 -14.37
C GLU A 403 -4.50 13.51 -14.23
N LEU A 404 -4.02 14.73 -14.44
CA LEU A 404 -4.80 15.96 -14.25
C LEU A 404 -5.55 16.32 -15.54
N GLN A 405 -6.86 16.57 -15.43
CA GLN A 405 -7.65 17.12 -16.52
C GLN A 405 -7.63 18.64 -16.51
N ILE A 406 -7.55 19.26 -17.68
CA ILE A 406 -7.65 20.70 -17.88
C ILE A 406 -8.92 20.95 -18.67
N GLU A 407 -9.78 21.80 -18.13
CA GLU A 407 -11.01 22.27 -18.75
C GLU A 407 -10.89 23.75 -19.09
N LEU A 408 -11.26 24.10 -20.32
CA LEU A 408 -11.39 25.48 -20.77
C LEU A 408 -12.87 25.78 -20.97
N ILE A 409 -13.34 26.88 -20.39
CA ILE A 409 -14.75 27.27 -20.39
C ILE A 409 -14.85 28.68 -20.95
N GLN A 410 -15.61 28.85 -22.02
CA GLN A 410 -16.04 30.16 -22.50
C GLN A 410 -17.55 30.26 -22.40
N GLN A 411 -18.05 31.13 -21.53
CA GLN A 411 -19.46 31.47 -21.56
C GLN A 411 -19.78 32.32 -22.81
N THR A 412 -20.83 31.95 -23.55
CA THR A 412 -21.18 32.54 -24.85
C THR A 412 -22.40 33.45 -24.83
N ASN A 413 -23.04 33.64 -23.67
CA ASN A 413 -24.15 34.58 -23.47
C ASN A 413 -24.00 35.39 -22.18
N ASP A 414 -24.87 36.39 -21.99
CA ASP A 414 -24.81 37.32 -20.83
C ASP A 414 -25.54 36.82 -19.56
N ALA A 415 -25.98 35.55 -19.55
CA ALA A 415 -26.72 34.99 -18.42
C ALA A 415 -25.89 35.01 -17.11
N PRO A 416 -26.52 35.18 -15.94
CA PRO A 416 -25.79 35.18 -14.66
C PRO A 416 -25.07 33.84 -14.40
N SER A 417 -23.80 33.90 -13.99
CA SER A 417 -23.00 32.75 -13.59
C SER A 417 -21.76 33.22 -12.81
N MET A 418 -21.10 32.29 -12.11
CA MET A 418 -19.80 32.56 -11.49
C MET A 418 -18.70 32.81 -12.53
N TYR A 419 -18.81 32.26 -13.74
CA TYR A 419 -17.84 32.51 -14.82
C TYR A 419 -17.89 33.97 -15.27
N ARG A 420 -19.10 34.53 -15.40
CA ARG A 420 -19.28 35.94 -15.79
C ARG A 420 -18.76 36.88 -14.71
N ASP A 421 -19.02 36.56 -13.44
CA ASP A 421 -18.53 37.35 -12.32
C ASP A 421 -17.00 37.36 -12.28
N PHE A 422 -16.38 36.20 -12.48
CA PHE A 422 -14.93 36.07 -12.59
C PHE A 422 -14.35 36.97 -13.69
N LEU A 423 -14.91 36.91 -14.91
CA LEU A 423 -14.48 37.76 -16.03
C LEU A 423 -14.71 39.25 -15.78
N ALA A 424 -15.81 39.62 -15.10
CA ALA A 424 -16.14 41.01 -14.79
C ALA A 424 -15.13 41.67 -13.83
N THR A 425 -14.36 40.89 -13.06
CA THR A 425 -13.24 41.40 -12.26
C THR A 425 -12.01 41.79 -13.09
N GLY A 426 -12.05 41.59 -14.41
CA GLY A 426 -10.89 41.72 -15.30
C GLY A 426 -9.91 40.54 -15.19
N SER A 427 -10.38 39.40 -14.68
CA SER A 427 -9.61 38.16 -14.56
C SER A 427 -9.90 37.23 -15.75
N GLU A 428 -8.90 36.42 -16.13
CA GLU A 428 -9.00 35.34 -17.12
C GLU A 428 -7.99 34.26 -16.71
N GLY A 429 -8.32 32.98 -16.92
CA GLY A 429 -7.46 31.85 -16.55
C GLY A 429 -8.07 30.96 -15.46
N LEU A 430 -7.23 30.37 -14.61
CA LEU A 430 -7.65 29.39 -13.59
C LEU A 430 -8.68 30.00 -12.64
N GLN A 431 -9.88 29.43 -12.60
CA GLN A 431 -10.98 29.90 -11.76
C GLN A 431 -11.28 28.89 -10.65
N HIS A 432 -11.33 27.60 -10.98
CA HIS A 432 -11.67 26.55 -10.01
C HIS A 432 -10.77 25.32 -10.06
N VAL A 433 -10.80 24.57 -8.96
CA VAL A 433 -10.29 23.22 -8.83
C VAL A 433 -11.47 22.26 -8.61
N ALA A 434 -11.50 21.17 -9.36
CA ALA A 434 -12.60 20.22 -9.34
C ALA A 434 -12.20 18.91 -8.66
N TYR A 435 -13.10 18.41 -7.83
CA TYR A 435 -13.01 17.12 -7.13
C TYR A 435 -14.11 16.19 -7.66
N TRP A 436 -13.72 14.98 -8.04
CA TRP A 436 -14.64 13.99 -8.59
C TRP A 436 -15.09 13.02 -7.51
N SER A 437 -16.38 12.70 -7.49
CA SER A 437 -16.96 11.77 -6.51
C SER A 437 -18.00 10.85 -7.15
N SER A 438 -17.93 9.55 -6.84
CA SER A 438 -19.02 8.59 -7.11
C SER A 438 -20.11 8.64 -6.04
N GLU A 439 -19.85 9.30 -4.91
CA GLU A 439 -20.79 9.53 -3.80
C GLU A 439 -21.14 11.03 -3.74
N TYR A 440 -21.55 11.58 -4.89
CA TYR A 440 -21.76 13.03 -5.05
C TYR A 440 -22.72 13.61 -4.01
N GLN A 441 -23.86 12.94 -3.76
CA GLN A 441 -24.90 13.45 -2.87
C GLN A 441 -24.39 13.60 -1.44
N ASP A 442 -23.72 12.57 -0.93
CA ASP A 442 -23.17 12.56 0.43
C ASP A 442 -22.07 13.62 0.59
N LEU A 443 -21.20 13.78 -0.42
CA LEU A 443 -20.16 14.82 -0.42
C LEU A 443 -20.77 16.23 -0.44
N HIS A 444 -21.79 16.46 -1.27
CA HIS A 444 -22.52 17.73 -1.34
C HIS A 444 -23.18 18.07 0.00
N GLU A 445 -23.93 17.15 0.60
CA GLU A 445 -24.60 17.37 1.89
C GLU A 445 -23.61 17.67 3.03
N ARG A 446 -22.48 16.96 3.05
CA ARG A 446 -21.38 17.25 3.98
C ARG A 446 -20.83 18.66 3.77
N ALA A 447 -20.62 19.09 2.53
CA ALA A 447 -20.10 20.43 2.22
C ALA A 447 -21.04 21.52 2.75
N ILE A 448 -22.34 21.38 2.51
CA ILE A 448 -23.35 22.28 3.06
C ILE A 448 -23.31 22.28 4.59
N ALA A 449 -23.26 21.10 5.22
CA ALA A 449 -23.19 20.97 6.67
C ALA A 449 -21.91 21.60 7.27
N ALA A 450 -20.81 21.61 6.52
CA ALA A 450 -19.56 22.26 6.88
C ALA A 450 -19.55 23.78 6.63
N GLY A 451 -20.64 24.34 6.09
CA GLY A 451 -20.80 25.78 5.89
C GLY A 451 -20.41 26.29 4.50
N PHE A 452 -20.11 25.42 3.54
CA PHE A 452 -19.93 25.83 2.15
C PHE A 452 -21.25 26.33 1.55
N VAL A 453 -21.18 27.42 0.81
CA VAL A 453 -22.35 28.05 0.17
C VAL A 453 -22.32 27.73 -1.32
N VAL A 454 -23.43 27.23 -1.86
CA VAL A 454 -23.55 26.96 -3.31
C VAL A 454 -23.58 28.27 -4.08
N GLY A 455 -22.61 28.46 -4.96
CA GLY A 455 -22.53 29.59 -5.88
C GLY A 455 -23.25 29.30 -7.20
N GLN A 456 -23.01 28.13 -7.80
CA GLN A 456 -23.78 27.64 -8.95
C GLN A 456 -23.78 26.11 -9.00
N GLN A 457 -24.79 25.52 -9.62
CA GLN A 457 -24.89 24.06 -9.80
C GLN A 457 -25.76 23.72 -11.00
N GLY A 458 -25.60 22.51 -11.55
CA GLY A 458 -26.40 22.02 -12.66
C GLY A 458 -26.04 20.59 -13.04
N GLU A 459 -26.55 20.17 -14.20
CA GLU A 459 -26.38 18.82 -14.73
C GLU A 459 -25.88 18.85 -16.18
N LEU A 460 -24.87 18.03 -16.48
CA LEU A 460 -24.34 17.83 -17.84
C LEU A 460 -24.43 16.36 -18.24
N GLY A 461 -25.40 16.03 -19.10
CA GLY A 461 -25.58 14.65 -19.56
C GLY A 461 -26.59 13.84 -18.73
N GLY A 462 -27.51 14.53 -18.04
CA GLY A 462 -28.56 13.92 -17.23
C GLY A 462 -28.20 13.84 -15.73
N PRO A 463 -28.99 13.09 -14.94
CA PRO A 463 -28.96 13.15 -13.47
C PRO A 463 -27.68 12.59 -12.82
N GLU A 464 -26.85 11.87 -13.57
CA GLU A 464 -25.53 11.36 -13.12
C GLU A 464 -24.38 12.33 -13.50
N GLY A 465 -24.69 13.41 -14.22
CA GLY A 465 -23.73 14.42 -14.67
C GLY A 465 -23.72 15.69 -13.82
N ARG A 466 -24.08 15.58 -12.54
CA ARG A 466 -24.23 16.72 -11.62
C ARG A 466 -22.90 17.40 -11.33
N PHE A 467 -22.94 18.70 -11.10
CA PHE A 467 -21.82 19.48 -10.60
C PHE A 467 -22.32 20.61 -9.69
N CYS A 468 -21.45 21.01 -8.75
CA CYS A 468 -21.72 22.11 -7.83
C CYS A 468 -20.43 22.88 -7.54
N TYR A 469 -20.51 24.20 -7.67
CA TYR A 469 -19.47 25.16 -7.33
C TYR A 469 -19.83 25.84 -6.01
N PHE A 470 -18.86 25.92 -5.11
CA PHE A 470 -19.01 26.65 -3.86
C PHE A 470 -18.43 28.07 -3.97
N ASP A 471 -19.05 29.00 -3.26
CA ASP A 471 -18.61 30.39 -3.16
C ASP A 471 -17.39 30.50 -2.23
N THR A 472 -16.25 30.03 -2.73
CA THR A 472 -14.97 29.97 -2.01
C THR A 472 -13.92 30.88 -2.66
N GLU A 473 -14.35 31.85 -3.47
CA GLU A 473 -13.45 32.74 -4.20
C GLU A 473 -12.85 33.82 -3.28
N ASP A 474 -11.97 33.39 -2.38
CA ASP A 474 -11.16 34.26 -1.53
C ASP A 474 -9.84 34.68 -2.22
N GLN A 475 -9.35 33.84 -3.14
CA GLN A 475 -8.19 34.07 -4.00
C GLN A 475 -8.46 33.53 -5.41
N ARG A 476 -7.66 33.93 -6.39
CA ARG A 476 -7.82 33.43 -7.76
C ARG A 476 -7.52 31.93 -7.82
N GLY A 477 -8.39 31.17 -8.48
CA GLY A 477 -8.23 29.73 -8.66
C GLY A 477 -8.61 28.88 -7.45
N THR A 478 -9.28 29.45 -6.43
CA THR A 478 -9.68 28.73 -5.21
C THR A 478 -11.16 28.39 -5.15
N VAL A 479 -11.93 28.65 -6.22
CA VAL A 479 -13.30 28.14 -6.33
C VAL A 479 -13.26 26.62 -6.30
N VAL A 480 -14.03 26.02 -5.40
CA VAL A 480 -14.15 24.56 -5.32
C VAL A 480 -15.34 24.10 -6.14
N GLU A 481 -15.09 23.17 -7.05
CA GLU A 481 -16.13 22.39 -7.72
C GLU A 481 -16.12 20.95 -7.20
N ILE A 482 -17.30 20.39 -6.97
CA ILE A 482 -17.51 18.94 -6.92
C ILE A 482 -18.28 18.50 -8.16
N SER A 483 -17.84 17.41 -8.78
CA SER A 483 -18.46 16.84 -9.97
C SER A 483 -18.78 15.37 -9.73
N ASP A 484 -20.00 14.98 -10.06
CA ASP A 484 -20.43 13.59 -10.16
C ASP A 484 -19.70 12.93 -11.34
N VAL A 485 -19.19 11.73 -11.11
CA VAL A 485 -18.54 10.89 -12.14
C VAL A 485 -19.28 9.58 -12.34
N GLY A 486 -20.58 9.53 -12.04
CA GLY A 486 -21.47 8.46 -12.49
C GLY A 486 -21.68 8.46 -14.01
N GLY A 487 -22.00 7.29 -14.56
CA GLY A 487 -22.59 7.19 -15.90
C GLY A 487 -21.69 7.52 -17.10
N PRO A 488 -22.28 8.03 -18.21
CA PRO A 488 -21.56 8.31 -19.46
C PRO A 488 -20.41 9.32 -19.34
N LYS A 489 -20.45 10.20 -18.33
CA LYS A 489 -19.44 11.23 -18.08
C LYS A 489 -18.08 10.61 -17.73
N ALA A 490 -18.06 9.54 -16.93
CA ALA A 490 -16.83 8.82 -16.61
C ALA A 490 -16.17 8.19 -17.85
N LEU A 491 -16.97 7.68 -18.80
CA LEU A 491 -16.46 7.12 -20.04
C LEU A 491 -15.79 8.18 -20.90
N LEU A 492 -16.40 9.37 -21.03
CA LEU A 492 -15.80 10.49 -21.74
C LEU A 492 -14.47 10.92 -21.08
N PHE A 493 -14.45 11.10 -19.76
CA PHE A 493 -13.23 11.50 -19.06
C PHE A 493 -12.11 10.46 -19.19
N GLY A 494 -12.46 9.17 -19.10
CA GLY A 494 -11.52 8.07 -19.36
C GLY A 494 -10.97 8.10 -20.79
N TYR A 495 -11.81 8.39 -21.77
CA TYR A 495 -11.39 8.49 -23.17
C TYR A 495 -10.47 9.69 -23.42
N VAL A 496 -10.80 10.87 -22.90
CA VAL A 496 -9.95 12.08 -22.99
C VAL A 496 -8.56 11.80 -22.43
N LYS A 497 -8.49 11.14 -21.27
CA LYS A 497 -7.24 10.75 -20.64
C LYS A 497 -6.42 9.79 -21.50
N LEU A 498 -7.03 8.72 -22.01
CA LEU A 498 -6.35 7.75 -22.87
C LEU A 498 -5.83 8.39 -24.16
N ALA A 499 -6.61 9.28 -24.77
CA ALA A 499 -6.22 9.99 -25.99
C ALA A 499 -5.00 10.89 -25.76
N ALA A 500 -4.90 11.55 -24.60
CA ALA A 500 -3.76 12.40 -24.27
C ALA A 500 -2.45 11.62 -24.03
N GLN A 501 -2.52 10.42 -23.47
CA GLN A 501 -1.32 9.61 -23.15
C GLN A 501 -0.49 9.23 -24.39
N GLN A 502 -1.14 9.07 -25.53
CA GLN A 502 -0.50 8.62 -26.78
C GLN A 502 -0.49 9.72 -27.86
N TRP A 503 -0.79 10.96 -27.47
CA TRP A 503 -0.90 12.04 -28.43
C TRP A 503 0.46 12.45 -28.99
N ASP A 504 0.58 12.41 -30.32
CA ASP A 504 1.81 12.71 -31.04
C ASP A 504 1.83 14.13 -31.63
N GLY A 505 0.83 14.96 -31.29
CA GLY A 505 0.63 16.30 -31.81
C GLY A 505 -0.29 16.37 -33.04
N THR A 506 -0.69 15.23 -33.61
CA THR A 506 -1.62 15.20 -34.76
C THR A 506 -3.07 15.29 -34.31
N ASN A 507 -3.95 15.84 -35.16
CA ASN A 507 -5.37 16.04 -34.85
C ASN A 507 -5.62 16.71 -33.48
N PRO A 508 -5.11 17.94 -33.28
CA PRO A 508 -5.04 18.59 -31.97
C PRO A 508 -6.40 18.95 -31.36
N ILE A 509 -7.47 18.97 -32.16
CA ILE A 509 -8.82 19.34 -31.75
C ILE A 509 -9.80 18.30 -32.30
N ILE A 510 -10.62 17.75 -31.41
CA ILE A 510 -11.66 16.77 -31.69
C ILE A 510 -12.98 17.41 -31.28
N ASP A 511 -13.85 17.71 -32.23
CA ASP A 511 -15.20 18.22 -31.94
C ASP A 511 -16.10 17.07 -31.47
N VAL A 512 -16.70 17.23 -30.29
CA VAL A 512 -17.60 16.26 -29.66
C VAL A 512 -19.03 16.78 -29.75
N ASP A 513 -19.93 15.92 -30.22
CA ASP A 513 -21.37 16.15 -30.17
C ASP A 513 -21.95 15.40 -28.97
N LEU A 514 -22.31 16.15 -27.92
CA LEU A 514 -22.90 15.57 -26.70
C LEU A 514 -24.31 14.99 -26.93
N GLU A 515 -25.06 15.47 -27.93
CA GLU A 515 -26.38 14.89 -28.25
C GLU A 515 -26.22 13.52 -28.93
N ALA A 516 -25.23 13.38 -29.81
CA ALA A 516 -24.92 12.11 -30.45
C ALA A 516 -24.45 11.04 -29.45
N LEU A 517 -23.63 11.42 -28.45
CA LEU A 517 -23.14 10.52 -27.40
C LEU A 517 -24.26 10.00 -26.48
N ARG A 518 -25.30 10.81 -26.21
CA ARG A 518 -26.49 10.40 -25.43
C ARG A 518 -27.31 9.29 -26.10
N SER A 519 -27.23 9.15 -27.43
CA SER A 519 -28.04 8.19 -28.20
C SER A 519 -27.42 6.79 -28.35
N GLN A 520 -26.18 6.60 -27.89
CA GLN A 520 -25.41 5.36 -28.06
C GLN A 520 -25.15 4.59 -26.75
N VAL A 521 -25.68 5.06 -25.61
CA VAL A 521 -25.57 4.42 -24.29
C VAL A 521 -26.90 3.81 -23.87
#